data_AF-A0A8J2X640-F1
#
_entry.id   AF-A0A8J2X640-F1
#
_cell.length_a   1.000
_cell.length_b   1.000
_cell.length_c   1.000
_cell.angle_alpha   90.00
_cell.angle_beta   90.00
_cell.angle_gamma   90.00
#
_symmetry.space_group_name_H-M   'P 1'
#
loop_
_entity.id
_entity.type
_entity.pdbx_description
1 polymer ?
#
loop_
_entity_poly.entity_id
_entity_poly.type
_entity_poly.pdbx_seq_one_letter_code
_entity_poly.pdbx_strand_id
1 'polypeptide(L)' 'MIELKTRYRDENYLISDCKGNNQSITTNSKYYGVEVKDIVFDNLSTNGLNREEWLKDFHCQSEEFILTELGDE' A
#
# COMPACT_ATOMS: atom_id res chain seq x y z
N MET A 1 0.76 -0.64 -12.95
CA MET A 1 1.33 -0.62 -11.58
C MET A 1 0.47 0.31 -10.73
N ILE A 2 0.35 0.07 -9.42
CA ILE A 2 -0.37 0.97 -8.51
C ILE A 2 0.60 1.53 -7.45
N GLU A 3 0.50 2.83 -7.17
CA GLU A 3 1.21 3.54 -6.10
C GLU A 3 0.20 3.94 -5.02
N LEU A 4 0.42 3.48 -3.80
CA LEU A 4 -0.30 3.92 -2.61
C LEU A 4 0.59 4.89 -1.82
N LYS A 5 0.05 6.05 -1.46
CA LYS A 5 0.77 7.06 -0.69
C LYS A 5 -0.10 7.62 0.42
N THR A 6 0.48 7.99 1.56
CA THR A 6 -0.24 8.79 2.58
C THR A 6 -0.63 10.16 2.00
N ARG A 7 -1.78 10.68 2.45
CA ARG A 7 -2.29 11.98 2.00
C ARG A 7 -1.41 13.13 2.49
N TYR A 8 -0.90 13.06 3.73
CA TYR A 8 -0.15 14.15 4.34
C TYR A 8 1.36 13.92 4.25
N ARG A 9 2.11 14.97 3.92
CA ARG A 9 3.58 14.92 3.80
C ARG A 9 4.31 14.74 5.14
N ASP A 10 3.62 15.00 6.25
CA ASP A 10 4.16 14.85 7.61
C ASP A 10 4.00 13.40 8.12
N GLU A 11 3.18 12.59 7.46
CA GLU A 11 3.00 11.18 7.79
C GLU A 11 4.09 10.35 7.12
N ASN A 12 5.17 10.08 7.86
CA ASN A 12 6.34 9.35 7.37
C ASN A 12 6.29 7.83 7.60
N TYR A 13 5.16 7.28 8.03
CA TYR A 13 5.03 5.86 8.32
C TYR A 13 3.77 5.27 7.69
N LEU A 14 3.97 4.10 7.06
CA LEU A 14 2.93 3.21 6.56
C LEU A 14 3.12 1.86 7.24
N ILE A 15 2.07 1.30 7.83
CA ILE A 15 2.08 0.01 8.53
C ILE A 15 1.14 -0.94 7.78
N SER A 16 1.48 -2.24 7.74
CA SER A 16 0.67 -3.30 7.14
C SER A 16 0.30 -4.32 8.19
N ASP A 17 -0.96 -4.73 8.20
CA ASP A 17 -1.45 -5.77 9.09
C ASP A 17 -0.84 -7.15 8.75
N CYS A 18 -0.66 -7.44 7.45
CA CYS A 18 -0.07 -8.68 6.94
C CYS A 18 1.33 -9.00 7.50
N LYS A 19 2.14 -7.97 7.84
CA LYS A 19 3.49 -8.19 8.37
C LYS A 19 3.58 -8.38 9.88
N GLY A 20 2.49 -8.19 10.63
CA GLY A 20 2.46 -8.39 12.07
C GLY A 20 3.39 -7.43 12.83
N ASN A 21 2.79 -6.48 13.55
CA ASN A 21 3.42 -5.58 14.53
C ASN A 21 4.44 -4.54 14.00
N ASN A 22 3.96 -3.31 13.84
CA ASN A 22 4.65 -2.04 14.10
C ASN A 22 5.95 -1.71 13.34
N GLN A 23 6.33 -2.48 12.31
CA GLN A 23 7.42 -2.06 11.42
C GLN A 23 6.86 -1.21 10.29
N SER A 24 7.37 0.01 10.19
CA SER A 24 7.12 0.88 9.05
C SER A 24 7.66 0.20 7.79
N ILE A 25 6.78 -0.01 6.83
CA ILE A 25 7.12 -0.70 5.57
C ILE A 25 7.92 0.22 4.66
N THR A 26 7.69 1.53 4.78
CA THR A 26 8.34 2.53 3.93
C THR A 26 8.62 3.82 4.69
N THR A 27 9.81 4.38 4.42
CA THR A 27 10.32 5.64 5.00
C THR A 27 9.95 6.87 4.15
N ASN A 28 9.41 6.66 2.95
CA ASN A 28 9.03 7.73 2.01
C ASN A 28 7.51 7.77 1.76
N SER A 29 6.74 7.09 2.63
CA SER A 29 5.27 7.04 2.63
C SER A 29 4.61 6.61 1.34
N LYS A 30 5.36 5.92 0.47
CA LYS A 30 4.93 5.36 -0.81
C LYS A 30 5.05 3.86 -0.76
N TYR A 31 4.09 3.15 -1.32
CA TYR A 31 4.08 1.71 -1.42
C TYR A 31 3.56 1.29 -2.80
N TYR A 32 4.11 0.22 -3.37
CA TYR A 32 3.84 -0.16 -4.74
C TYR A 32 3.23 -1.56 -4.79
N GLY A 33 2.21 -1.70 -5.61
CA GLY A 33 1.59 -2.97 -5.95
C GLY A 33 1.51 -3.16 -7.47
N VAL A 34 1.40 -4.41 -7.89
CA VAL A 34 1.11 -4.80 -9.27
C VAL A 34 -0.23 -5.49 -9.29
N GLU A 35 -1.22 -4.85 -9.91
CA GLU A 35 -2.55 -5.42 -10.09
C GLU A 35 -2.58 -6.30 -11.35
N VAL A 36 -3.00 -7.56 -11.20
CA VAL A 36 -3.18 -8.54 -12.27
C VAL A 36 -4.53 -9.24 -12.06
N LYS A 37 -5.48 -9.04 -12.98
CA LYS A 37 -6.83 -9.63 -12.91
C LYS A 37 -7.50 -9.44 -11.54
N ASP A 38 -7.55 -8.20 -11.05
CA ASP A 38 -8.15 -7.80 -9.75
C ASP A 38 -7.36 -8.20 -8.50
N ILE A 39 -6.25 -8.94 -8.67
CA ILE A 39 -5.36 -9.33 -7.57
C ILE A 39 -4.14 -8.42 -7.59
N VAL A 40 -3.91 -7.71 -6.49
CA VAL A 40 -2.73 -6.92 -6.23
C VAL A 40 -1.66 -7.78 -5.59
N PHE A 41 -0.50 -7.80 -6.21
CA PHE A 41 0.72 -8.42 -5.69
C PHE A 41 1.68 -7.33 -5.24
N ASP A 42 2.28 -7.53 -4.08
CA ASP A 42 3.25 -6.63 -3.50
C ASP A 42 4.36 -7.40 -2.78
N ASN A 43 5.28 -6.70 -2.14
CA ASN A 43 6.47 -7.31 -1.54
C ASN A 43 6.23 -7.92 -0.14
N LEU A 44 5.01 -7.84 0.40
CA LEU A 44 4.64 -8.36 1.73
C LEU A 44 3.96 -9.71 1.64
N SER A 45 3.26 -10.00 0.53
CA SER A 45 2.51 -11.25 0.37
C SER A 45 2.68 -11.85 -1.03
N THR A 46 3.01 -13.15 -1.07
CA THR A 46 3.11 -13.92 -2.32
C THR A 46 1.77 -14.40 -2.86
N ASN A 47 0.72 -14.39 -2.03
CA ASN A 47 -0.61 -14.86 -2.42
C ASN A 47 -1.39 -13.81 -3.21
N GLY A 48 -0.99 -12.55 -3.09
CA GLY A 48 -1.75 -11.40 -3.57
C GLY A 48 -3.04 -11.20 -2.76
N LEU A 49 -3.60 -10.00 -2.86
CA LEU A 49 -4.86 -9.61 -2.24
C LEU A 49 -5.74 -8.94 -3.28
N ASN A 50 -7.06 -9.04 -3.15
CA ASN A 50 -7.95 -8.17 -3.92
C ASN A 50 -7.63 -6.71 -3.61
N ARG A 51 -7.84 -5.81 -4.57
CA ARG A 51 -7.54 -4.38 -4.42
C ARG A 51 -8.13 -3.77 -3.14
N GLU A 52 -9.37 -4.11 -2.81
CA GLU A 52 -10.03 -3.60 -1.60
C GLU A 52 -9.39 -4.12 -0.31
N GLU A 53 -9.03 -5.39 -0.27
CA GLU A 53 -8.39 -6.02 0.89
C GLU A 53 -6.94 -5.54 1.03
N TRP A 54 -6.25 -5.36 -0.10
CA TRP A 54 -4.93 -4.76 -0.15
C TRP A 54 -4.94 -3.34 0.43
N LEU A 55 -5.92 -2.51 0.07
CA LEU A 55 -6.05 -1.16 0.61
C LEU A 55 -6.33 -1.14 2.11
N LYS A 56 -7.15 -2.09 2.61
CA LYS A 56 -7.45 -2.22 4.03
C LYS A 56 -6.27 -2.75 4.85
N ASP A 57 -5.32 -3.41 4.22
CA ASP A 57 -4.14 -3.94 4.89
C ASP A 57 -3.22 -2.81 5.39
N PHE A 58 -3.28 -1.62 4.77
CA PHE A 58 -2.43 -0.49 5.12
C PHE A 58 -3.09 0.48 6.09
N HIS A 59 -2.30 0.90 7.09
CA HIS A 59 -2.67 1.90 8.08
C HIS A 59 -1.64 3.02 8.16
N CYS A 60 -2.11 4.26 8.31
CA CYS A 60 -1.31 5.45 8.62
C CYS A 60 -2.01 6.28 9.72
N GLN A 61 -1.40 7.40 10.15
CA GLN A 61 -1.93 8.21 11.25
C GLN A 61 -3.33 8.76 10.98
N SER A 62 -3.57 9.20 9.75
CA SER A 62 -4.81 9.82 9.30
C SER A 62 -5.78 8.83 8.66
N GLU A 63 -5.35 7.59 8.41
CA GLU A 63 -6.11 6.59 7.63
C GLU A 63 -6.54 7.10 6.22
N GLU A 64 -5.85 8.12 5.71
CA GLU A 64 -6.13 8.73 4.41
C GLU A 64 -5.01 8.44 3.42
N PHE A 65 -5.38 7.83 2.30
CA PHE A 65 -4.44 7.41 1.25
C PHE A 65 -4.80 7.98 -0.11
N ILE A 66 -3.78 8.16 -0.93
CA ILE A 66 -3.88 8.51 -2.34
C ILE A 66 -3.41 7.28 -3.12
N LEU A 67 -4.32 6.70 -3.90
CA LEU A 67 -4.03 5.62 -4.82
C LEU A 67 -3.85 6.20 -6.23
N THR A 68 -2.71 5.94 -6.84
CA THR A 68 -2.38 6.36 -8.20
C THR A 68 -2.14 5.14 -9.08
N GLU A 69 -2.87 5.04 -10.18
CA GLU A 69 -2.66 4.00 -11.18
C GLU A 69 -1.60 4.46 -12.18
N LEU A 70 -0.43 3.85 -12.11
CA LEU A 70 0.68 4.03 -13.04
C LEU A 70 0.46 3.02 -14.19
N GLY A 71 -0.43 3.37 -15.12
CA GLY A 71 -0.68 2.62 -16.35
C GLY A 71 0.20 3.10 -17.50
N ASP A 72 0.71 2.15 -18.29
CA ASP A 72 1.61 2.29 -19.45
C ASP A 72 1.31 3.51 -20.35
N GLU A 73 2.30 4.41 -20.47
CA GLU A 73 2.53 5.20 -21.69
C GLU A 73 3.38 4.40 -22.68
#